data_AF-A0A2A8VDE4-F1
#
_entry.id   AF-A0A2A8VDE4-F1
#
_cell.length_a   1.000
_cell.length_b   1.000
_cell.length_c   1.000
_cell.angle_alpha   90.00
_cell.angle_beta   90.00
_cell.angle_gamma   90.00
#
_symmetry.space_group_name_H-M   'P 1'
#
loop_
_entity.id
_entity.type
_entity.pdbx_description
1 polymer ?
#
loop_
_entity_poly.entity_id
_entity_poly.type
_entity_poly.pdbx_seq_one_letter_code
_entity_poly.pdbx_strand_id
1 'polypeptide(L)'
;MYWGIGKVFKGSASFKEILKATAWANIPIVLSLLLWIPDIRVFKLGAFSAFPPPLSPGESGIIIASSIMETVLSVWYIIILIKAIAEAHQFSSWKALGTAILPGGVMLIFVAMLMVVS
;
A
#
# COMPACT_ATOMS: atom_id res chain seq x y z
N MET A 1 3.05 -9.27 10.05
CA MET A 1 4.29 -9.47 9.27
C MET A 1 5.45 -8.60 9.77
N TYR A 2 5.29 -7.27 9.86
CA TYR A 2 6.37 -6.36 10.23
C TYR A 2 7.03 -6.64 11.58
N TRP A 3 6.26 -7.11 12.57
CA TRP A 3 6.81 -7.50 13.88
C TRP A 3 7.90 -8.58 13.78
N GLY A 4 7.66 -9.63 12.99
CA GLY A 4 8.61 -10.75 12.86
C GLY A 4 9.91 -10.34 12.16
N ILE A 5 9.81 -9.60 11.07
CA ILE A 5 10.98 -9.11 10.33
C ILE A 5 11.74 -8.05 11.15
N GLY A 6 11.03 -7.19 11.87
CA GLY A 6 11.65 -6.24 12.79
C GLY A 6 12.45 -6.96 13.89
N LYS A 7 12.00 -8.12 14.39
CA LYS A 7 12.78 -8.95 15.32
C LYS A 7 14.07 -9.50 14.72
N VAL A 8 14.08 -9.88 13.44
CA VAL A 8 15.31 -10.26 12.72
C VAL A 8 16.33 -9.11 12.71
N PHE A 9 15.85 -7.88 12.56
CA PHE A 9 16.67 -6.67 12.67
C PHE A 9 16.96 -6.21 14.12
N LYS A 10 16.68 -7.06 15.11
CA LYS A 10 16.86 -6.81 16.56
C LYS A 10 15.97 -5.69 17.12
N GLY A 11 14.81 -5.44 16.52
CA GLY A 11 13.85 -4.42 16.97
C GLY A 11 13.16 -4.77 18.31
N SER A 12 12.92 -3.76 19.14
CA SER A 12 12.41 -3.94 20.51
C SER A 12 10.88 -4.10 20.58
N ALA A 13 10.12 -3.55 19.64
CA ALA A 13 8.65 -3.51 19.67
C ALA A 13 7.97 -4.83 20.04
N SER A 14 6.91 -4.72 20.83
CA SER A 14 5.87 -5.72 21.02
C SER A 14 4.96 -5.80 19.80
N PHE A 15 4.20 -6.91 19.71
CA PHE A 15 3.21 -7.06 18.65
C PHE A 15 2.13 -5.97 18.69
N LYS A 16 1.69 -5.57 19.89
CA LYS A 16 0.65 -4.53 20.08
C LYS A 16 1.11 -3.16 19.60
N GLU A 17 2.38 -2.81 19.82
CA GLU A 17 2.95 -1.56 19.34
C GLU A 17 3.01 -1.51 17.81
N ILE A 18 3.43 -2.60 17.18
CA ILE A 18 3.44 -2.69 15.71
C ILE A 18 2.03 -2.66 15.14
N LEU A 19 1.08 -3.35 15.77
CA LEU A 19 -0.32 -3.30 15.36
C LEU A 19 -0.83 -1.85 15.39
N LYS A 20 -0.60 -1.12 16.49
CA LYS A 20 -0.99 0.30 16.61
C LYS A 20 -0.29 1.16 15.56
N ALA A 21 1.02 1.04 15.41
CA ALA A 21 1.80 1.78 14.41
C ALA A 21 1.24 1.58 12.99
N THR A 22 0.93 0.34 12.62
CA THR A 22 0.36 0.03 11.30
C THR A 22 -1.06 0.54 11.14
N ALA A 23 -1.91 0.46 12.17
CA ALA A 23 -3.27 0.97 12.11
C ALA A 23 -3.30 2.48 11.81
N TRP A 24 -2.45 3.26 12.50
CA TRP A 24 -2.31 4.70 12.24
C TRP A 24 -1.70 4.99 10.87
N ALA A 25 -0.74 4.18 10.42
CA ALA A 25 -0.16 4.35 9.10
C ALA A 25 -1.19 4.19 7.97
N ASN A 26 -2.25 3.39 8.15
CA ASN A 26 -3.26 3.12 7.13
C ASN A 26 -4.24 4.28 6.84
N ILE A 27 -4.18 5.41 7.57
CA ILE A 27 -5.08 6.54 7.33
C ILE A 27 -5.13 6.97 5.84
N PRO A 28 -4.00 7.19 5.13
CA PRO A 28 -4.05 7.60 3.73
C PRO A 28 -4.72 6.57 2.81
N ILE A 29 -4.58 5.28 3.12
CA ILE A 29 -5.21 4.19 2.36
C ILE A 29 -6.73 4.16 2.62
N VAL A 30 -7.16 4.42 3.85
CA VAL A 30 -8.60 4.55 4.12
C VAL A 30 -9.18 5.76 3.39
N LEU A 31 -8.43 6.86 3.28
CA LEU A 31 -8.85 8.04 2.52
C LEU A 31 -8.92 7.77 1.01
N SER A 32 -8.05 6.91 0.46
CA SER A 32 -8.10 6.59 -0.96
C SER A 32 -9.38 5.85 -1.36
N LEU A 33 -10.04 5.15 -0.43
CA LEU A 33 -11.35 4.54 -0.68
C LEU A 33 -12.43 5.56 -1.07
N LEU A 34 -12.28 6.83 -0.68
CA LEU A 34 -13.20 7.89 -1.08
C LEU A 34 -13.07 8.24 -2.57
N LEU A 35 -11.89 8.00 -3.16
CA LEU A 35 -11.64 8.21 -4.59
C LEU A 35 -12.34 7.17 -5.47
N TRP A 36 -12.76 6.04 -4.90
CA TRP A 36 -13.56 5.06 -5.63
C TRP A 36 -14.97 5.58 -5.96
N ILE A 37 -15.48 6.55 -5.21
CA ILE A 37 -16.80 7.14 -5.46
C ILE A 37 -16.87 7.77 -6.86
N PRO A 38 -15.98 8.72 -7.24
CA PRO A 38 -15.96 9.24 -8.60
C PRO A 38 -15.61 8.18 -9.64
N ASP A 39 -14.70 7.25 -9.35
CA ASP A 39 -14.27 6.24 -10.32
C ASP A 39 -15.40 5.25 -10.67
N ILE A 40 -16.14 4.77 -9.67
CA ILE A 40 -17.32 3.92 -9.87
C ILE A 40 -18.40 4.70 -10.64
N ARG A 41 -18.53 6.01 -10.42
CA ARG A 41 -19.50 6.83 -11.16
C ARG A 41 -19.12 6.97 -12.64
N VAL A 42 -17.83 7.07 -12.95
CA VAL A 42 -17.32 7.14 -14.32
C VAL A 42 -17.47 5.80 -15.02
N PHE A 43 -16.96 4.72 -14.41
CA PHE A 43 -16.96 3.40 -15.03
C PHE A 43 -18.33 2.69 -14.97
N LYS A 44 -19.20 3.05 -14.03
CA LYS A 44 -20.53 2.44 -13.81
C LYS A 44 -20.42 0.91 -13.70
N LEU A 45 -21.21 0.17 -14.49
CA LEU A 45 -21.15 -1.29 -14.57
C LEU A 45 -19.82 -1.81 -15.16
N GLY A 46 -19.08 -0.95 -15.90
CA GLY A 46 -17.77 -1.26 -16.43
C GLY A 46 -16.66 -1.30 -15.37
N ALA A 47 -16.90 -0.80 -14.15
CA ALA A 47 -15.89 -0.74 -13.08
C ALA A 47 -15.38 -2.14 -12.66
N PHE A 48 -16.19 -3.17 -12.91
CA PHE A 48 -15.89 -4.57 -12.60
C PHE A 48 -15.76 -5.43 -13.86
N SER A 49 -15.65 -4.80 -15.03
CA SER A 49 -15.50 -5.48 -16.33
C SER A 49 -14.02 -5.59 -16.70
N ALA A 50 -13.63 -6.73 -17.26
CA ALA A 50 -12.32 -6.88 -17.91
C ALA A 50 -12.17 -6.00 -19.17
N PHE A 51 -13.30 -5.59 -19.75
CA PHE A 51 -13.38 -4.72 -20.93
C PHE A 51 -14.28 -3.52 -20.61
N PRO A 52 -13.73 -2.47 -19.96
CA PRO A 52 -14.50 -1.26 -19.71
C PRO A 52 -14.81 -0.53 -21.03
N PRO A 53 -15.97 0.16 -21.11
CA PRO A 53 -16.32 0.95 -22.29
C PRO A 53 -15.32 2.11 -22.48
N PRO A 54 -15.16 2.62 -23.71
CA PRO A 54 -14.31 3.77 -23.97
C PRO A 54 -14.81 4.99 -23.18
N LEU A 55 -13.87 5.72 -22.56
CA LEU A 55 -14.16 6.92 -21.78
C LEU A 55 -14.13 8.16 -22.68
N SER A 56 -15.00 9.13 -22.40
CA SER A 56 -14.85 10.47 -22.96
C SER A 56 -13.59 11.18 -22.41
N PRO A 57 -13.13 12.27 -23.05
CA PRO A 57 -12.00 13.04 -22.54
C PRO A 57 -12.20 13.57 -21.11
N GLY A 58 -13.42 13.98 -20.76
CA GLY A 58 -13.74 14.46 -19.41
C GLY A 58 -13.69 13.34 -18.36
N GLU A 59 -14.25 12.18 -18.67
CA GLU A 59 -14.19 10.98 -17.82
C GLU A 59 -12.76 10.50 -17.62
N SER A 60 -11.95 10.47 -18.69
CA SER A 60 -10.53 10.15 -18.63
C SER A 60 -9.77 11.10 -17.69
N GLY A 61 -10.08 12.40 -17.75
CA GLY A 61 -9.47 13.39 -16.86
C GLY A 61 -9.76 13.15 -15.38
N ILE A 62 -10.98 12.71 -15.04
CA ILE A 62 -11.36 12.37 -13.66
C ILE A 62 -10.56 11.16 -13.16
N ILE A 63 -10.47 10.10 -13.97
CA ILE A 63 -9.71 8.90 -13.61
C ILE A 63 -8.23 9.21 -13.43
N ILE A 64 -7.63 9.99 -14.33
CA ILE A 64 -6.23 10.40 -14.21
C ILE A 64 -5.99 11.19 -12.91
N ALA A 65 -6.88 12.15 -12.59
CA ALA A 65 -6.79 12.91 -11.36
C ALA A 65 -6.92 12.02 -10.10
N SER A 66 -7.86 11.06 -10.12
CA SER A 66 -8.03 10.05 -9.08
C SER A 66 -6.73 9.24 -8.89
N SER A 67 -6.17 8.70 -9.97
CA SER A 67 -4.93 7.91 -9.93
C SER A 67 -3.71 8.69 -9.43
N ILE A 68 -3.60 9.97 -9.78
CA ILE A 68 -2.55 10.85 -9.23
C ILE A 68 -2.72 11.00 -7.72
N MET A 69 -3.95 11.22 -7.26
CA MET A 69 -4.23 11.35 -5.83
C MET A 69 -3.97 10.04 -5.07
N GLU A 70 -4.39 8.89 -5.61
CA GLU A 70 -4.07 7.57 -5.05
C GLU A 70 -2.57 7.35 -4.94
N THR A 71 -1.79 7.79 -5.94
CA THR A 71 -0.33 7.72 -5.91
C THR A 71 0.24 8.57 -4.77
N VAL A 72 -0.24 9.80 -4.60
CA VAL A 72 0.17 10.70 -3.52
C VAL A 72 -0.16 10.10 -2.14
N LEU A 73 -1.36 9.57 -1.96
CA LEU A 73 -1.79 8.91 -0.72
C LEU A 73 -0.96 7.66 -0.43
N SER A 74 -0.59 6.89 -1.46
CA SER A 74 0.26 5.71 -1.34
C SER A 74 1.68 6.07 -0.89
N VAL A 75 2.28 7.11 -1.48
CA VAL A 75 3.59 7.63 -1.03
C VAL A 75 3.51 8.12 0.41
N TRP A 76 2.43 8.83 0.77
CA TRP A 76 2.22 9.29 2.14
C TRP A 76 2.09 8.12 3.14
N TYR A 77 1.32 7.09 2.79
CA TYR A 77 1.22 5.85 3.55
C TYR A 77 2.59 5.22 3.81
N ILE A 78 3.40 5.06 2.76
CA ILE A 78 4.74 4.45 2.87
C ILE A 78 5.61 5.25 3.85
N ILE A 79 5.61 6.58 3.75
CA ILE A 79 6.40 7.44 4.63
C ILE A 79 5.96 7.28 6.10
N ILE A 80 4.66 7.31 6.39
CA ILE A 80 4.16 7.14 7.76
C ILE A 80 4.50 5.75 8.27
N LEU A 81 4.27 4.70 7.47
CA LEU A 81 4.53 3.32 7.86
C LEU A 81 6.00 3.11 8.25
N ILE A 82 6.95 3.59 7.43
CA ILE A 82 8.38 3.47 7.71
C ILE A 82 8.73 4.17 9.02
N LYS A 83 8.26 5.40 9.23
CA LYS A 83 8.55 6.16 10.45
C LYS A 83 7.94 5.51 11.69
N ALA A 84 6.69 5.05 11.60
CA ALA A 84 6.00 4.41 12.71
C ALA A 84 6.64 3.05 13.09
N ILE A 85 7.07 2.26 12.11
CA ILE A 85 7.83 1.02 12.35
C ILE A 85 9.20 1.34 12.97
N ALA A 86 9.89 2.37 12.46
CA ALA A 86 11.19 2.81 12.97
C ALA A 86 11.11 3.17 14.46
N GLU A 87 10.10 3.98 14.80
CA GLU A 87 9.81 4.41 16.17
C GLU A 87 9.41 3.23 17.05
N ALA A 88 8.48 2.38 16.61
CA ALA A 88 8.03 1.24 17.42
C ALA A 88 9.18 0.26 17.72
N HIS A 89 10.02 -0.05 16.73
CA HIS A 89 11.15 -0.97 16.91
C HIS A 89 12.43 -0.31 17.46
N GLN A 90 12.43 1.02 17.64
CA GLN A 90 13.57 1.81 18.12
C GLN A 90 14.84 1.56 17.28
N PHE A 91 14.70 1.58 15.96
CA PHE A 91 15.81 1.38 15.03
C PHE A 91 15.78 2.38 13.86
N SER A 92 16.82 2.37 13.02
CA SER A 92 16.93 3.33 11.92
C SER A 92 15.86 3.14 10.84
N SER A 93 15.48 4.24 10.16
CA SER A 93 14.50 4.24 9.07
C SER A 93 14.88 3.29 7.92
N TRP A 94 16.17 3.04 7.68
CA TRP A 94 16.63 2.07 6.69
C TRP A 94 16.26 0.63 7.05
N LYS A 95 16.35 0.26 8.34
CA LYS A 95 15.90 -1.07 8.81
C LYS A 95 14.37 -1.18 8.77
N ALA A 96 13.67 -0.08 9.06
CA ALA A 96 12.22 -0.02 8.93
C ALA A 96 11.77 -0.16 7.47
N LEU A 97 12.46 0.49 6.53
CA LEU A 97 12.25 0.33 5.10
C LEU A 97 12.44 -1.14 4.68
N GLY A 98 13.52 -1.79 5.09
CA GLY A 98 13.72 -3.22 4.84
C GLY A 98 12.61 -4.09 5.44
N THR A 99 12.13 -3.73 6.63
CA THR A 99 11.02 -4.42 7.31
C THR A 99 9.70 -4.31 6.53
N ALA A 100 9.42 -3.16 5.90
CA ALA A 100 8.24 -2.94 5.06
C ALA A 100 8.38 -3.58 3.66
N ILE A 101 9.60 -3.45 3.11
CA ILE A 101 10.25 -4.05 1.93
C ILE A 101 10.05 -5.54 1.68
N LEU A 102 10.83 -6.28 2.46
CA LEU A 102 11.10 -7.70 2.32
C LEU A 102 9.85 -8.56 2.20
N PRO A 103 8.75 -8.30 2.94
CA PRO A 103 7.48 -8.95 2.71
C PRO A 103 7.01 -9.03 1.26
N GLY A 104 6.89 -7.87 0.62
CA GLY A 104 6.37 -7.76 -0.73
C GLY A 104 7.36 -8.34 -1.73
N GLY A 105 8.65 -8.09 -1.55
CA GLY A 105 9.71 -8.65 -2.40
C GLY A 105 9.71 -10.18 -2.41
N VAL A 106 9.62 -10.82 -1.24
CA VAL A 106 9.58 -12.29 -1.13
C VAL A 106 8.31 -12.85 -1.78
N MET A 107 7.17 -12.21 -1.57
CA MET A 107 5.90 -12.64 -2.18
C MET A 107 5.92 -12.51 -3.71
N LEU A 108 6.48 -11.42 -4.25
CA LEU A 108 6.61 -11.21 -5.69
C LEU A 108 7.53 -12.26 -6.34
N ILE A 109 8.67 -12.55 -5.72
CA ILE A 109 9.60 -13.60 -6.18
C ILE A 109 8.91 -14.96 -6.18
N PHE A 110 8.17 -15.27 -5.11
CA PHE A 110 7.43 -16.53 -5.00
C PHE A 110 6.38 -16.67 -6.12
N VAL A 111 5.59 -15.63 -6.39
CA VAL A 111 4.60 -15.63 -7.48
C VAL A 111 5.29 -15.77 -8.86
N ALA A 112 6.40 -15.06 -9.08
CA ALA A 112 7.14 -15.16 -10.34
C ALA A 112 7.69 -16.58 -10.57
N MET A 113 8.20 -17.25 -9.53
CA MET A 113 8.66 -18.65 -9.66
C MET A 113 7.51 -19.59 -10.02
N LEU A 114 6.33 -19.43 -9.41
CA LEU A 114 5.17 -20.24 -9.75
C LEU A 114 4.76 -20.07 -11.22
N MET A 115 4.79 -18.84 -11.75
CA MET A 115 4.46 -18.56 -13.14
C MET A 115 5.47 -19.12 -14.15
N VAL A 116 6.74 -19.29 -13.76
CA VAL A 116 7.77 -19.90 -14.63
C VAL A 116 7.65 -21.43 -14.66
N VAL A 117 7.11 -22.04 -13.60
CA VAL A 117 6.96 -23.50 -13.46
C VAL A 117 5.61 -24.00 -14.01
N SER A 118 4.60 -23.13 -14.09
CA SER A 118 3.28 -23.40 -14.69
C SER A 118 3.28 -23.25 -16.21
#